data_AF-A0A166AYV9-F1
#
_entry.id   AF-A0A166AYV9-F1
#
_cell.length_a   1.000
_cell.length_b   1.000
_cell.length_c   1.000
_cell.angle_alpha   90.00
_cell.angle_beta   90.00
_cell.angle_gamma   90.00
#
_symmetry.space_group_name_H-M   'P 1'
#
loop_
_entity.id
_entity.type
_entity.pdbx_description
1 polymer ?
#
loop_
_entity_poly.entity_id
_entity_poly.type
_entity_poly.pdbx_seq_one_letter_code
_entity_poly.pdbx_strand_id
1 'polypeptide(L)'
;MSSASQPASTSSIVSLPDHLREPLQAVVSHLSPTLADTVNGHLKGDSIPHSVLLDVSRWAREHAEAAGLDPHDYTMLALLAGTRTTPNANFVTTEPRKATKSDRRAVTALVNAVFSVAGAGTAGWWAARSSGWTNEVCVLIGLLVAAIVAITEAILFIIWQRRKDTKPRTRLVKRIIATAPVDASSDAPTAVVPSALTEDASTLRQRKTPLDHTNTDGDESAL
;
A
#
# COMPACT_ATOMS: atom_id res chain seq x y z
N MET A 1 23.65 -56.53 -3.40
CA MET A 1 22.45 -55.96 -4.06
C MET A 1 21.88 -54.92 -3.12
N SER A 2 22.30 -53.66 -3.28
CA SER A 2 21.96 -52.58 -2.35
C SER A 2 20.63 -51.95 -2.74
N SER A 3 19.60 -52.19 -1.94
CA SER A 3 18.36 -51.42 -1.96
C SER A 3 18.65 -50.01 -1.45
N ALA A 4 18.89 -49.08 -2.36
CA ALA A 4 19.00 -47.66 -2.04
C ALA A 4 17.63 -47.16 -1.55
N SER A 5 17.58 -46.73 -0.29
CA SER A 5 16.41 -46.07 0.31
C SER A 5 16.11 -44.79 -0.46
N GLN A 6 15.04 -44.78 -1.25
CA GLN A 6 14.56 -43.58 -1.94
C GLN A 6 14.10 -42.57 -0.87
N PRO A 7 14.56 -41.30 -0.93
CA PRO A 7 14.11 -40.27 -0.01
C PRO A 7 12.60 -40.10 -0.15
N ALA A 8 11.89 -40.08 0.98
CA ALA A 8 10.45 -39.85 1.04
C ALA A 8 10.11 -38.61 0.21
N SER A 9 9.50 -38.82 -0.94
CA SER A 9 9.17 -37.77 -1.89
C SER A 9 8.11 -36.89 -1.23
N THR A 10 8.51 -35.69 -0.80
CA THR A 10 7.59 -34.72 -0.23
C THR A 10 6.62 -34.33 -1.34
N SER A 11 5.40 -34.86 -1.26
CA SER A 11 4.32 -34.60 -2.21
C SER A 11 3.89 -33.15 -2.09
N SER A 12 4.54 -32.27 -2.88
CA SER A 12 4.13 -30.87 -2.97
C SER A 12 2.74 -30.82 -3.60
N ILE A 13 1.76 -30.30 -2.87
CA ILE A 13 0.39 -30.11 -3.34
C ILE A 13 0.30 -28.74 -4.01
N VAL A 14 -0.25 -28.68 -5.22
CA VAL A 14 -0.43 -27.44 -5.99
C VAL A 14 -1.92 -27.18 -6.16
N SER A 15 -2.37 -25.95 -5.92
CA SER A 15 -3.76 -25.57 -6.18
C SER A 15 -3.99 -25.47 -7.69
N LEU A 16 -5.14 -25.93 -8.18
CA LEU A 16 -5.46 -26.02 -9.60
C LEU A 16 -6.36 -24.86 -10.04
N PRO A 17 -5.85 -23.85 -10.76
CA PRO A 17 -6.66 -22.81 -11.37
C PRO A 17 -7.70 -23.34 -12.36
N ASP A 18 -8.86 -22.68 -12.46
CA ASP A 18 -9.97 -23.12 -13.32
C ASP A 18 -9.60 -23.16 -14.81
N HIS A 19 -8.75 -22.24 -15.27
CA HIS A 19 -8.30 -22.21 -16.66
C HIS A 19 -7.38 -23.38 -17.06
N LEU A 20 -6.86 -24.16 -16.10
CA LEU A 20 -6.06 -25.36 -16.38
C LEU A 20 -6.89 -26.63 -16.44
N ARG A 21 -8.15 -26.60 -15.97
CA ARG A 21 -9.03 -27.78 -15.98
C ARG A 21 -9.38 -28.21 -17.40
N GLU A 22 -9.63 -27.25 -18.29
CA GLU A 22 -9.98 -27.50 -19.69
C GLU A 22 -8.83 -28.17 -20.48
N PRO A 23 -7.58 -27.65 -20.47
CA PRO A 23 -6.44 -28.33 -21.10
C PRO A 23 -6.15 -29.71 -20.52
N LEU A 24 -6.24 -29.87 -19.19
CA LEU A 24 -6.04 -31.18 -18.55
C LEU A 24 -7.11 -32.18 -19.00
N GLN A 25 -8.36 -31.75 -19.12
CA GLN A 25 -9.45 -32.61 -19.56
C GLN A 25 -9.28 -33.08 -21.02
N ALA A 26 -8.78 -32.21 -21.90
CA ALA A 26 -8.45 -32.59 -23.27
C ALA A 26 -7.33 -33.64 -23.34
N VAL A 27 -6.36 -33.58 -22.42
CA VAL A 27 -5.25 -34.53 -22.35
C VAL A 27 -5.67 -35.87 -21.78
N VAL A 28 -6.60 -35.90 -20.81
CA VAL A 28 -7.06 -37.12 -20.13
C VAL A 28 -7.57 -38.20 -21.09
N SER A 29 -8.19 -37.85 -22.23
CA SER A 29 -8.66 -38.84 -23.21
C SER A 29 -7.53 -39.59 -23.95
N HIS A 30 -6.30 -39.08 -23.89
CA HIS A 30 -5.14 -39.65 -24.57
C HIS A 30 -4.15 -40.31 -23.59
N LEU A 31 -4.37 -40.16 -22.29
CA LEU A 31 -3.51 -40.72 -21.25
C LEU A 31 -3.65 -42.25 -21.11
N SER A 32 -2.61 -42.87 -20.58
CA SER A 32 -2.70 -44.23 -20.03
C SER A 32 -3.83 -44.30 -18.99
N PRO A 33 -4.65 -45.38 -18.96
CA PRO A 33 -5.80 -45.49 -18.06
C PRO A 33 -5.43 -45.29 -16.59
N THR A 34 -4.25 -45.74 -16.17
CA THR A 34 -3.77 -45.59 -14.80
C THR A 34 -3.51 -44.13 -14.39
N LEU A 35 -2.98 -43.32 -15.31
CA LEU A 35 -2.70 -41.91 -15.08
C LEU A 35 -3.99 -41.08 -15.23
N ALA A 36 -4.85 -41.44 -16.17
CA ALA A 36 -6.14 -40.82 -16.39
C ALA A 36 -7.04 -40.90 -15.15
N ASP A 37 -7.12 -42.07 -14.50
CA ASP A 37 -7.88 -42.26 -13.26
C ASP A 37 -7.34 -41.39 -12.12
N THR A 38 -6.01 -41.29 -12.01
CA THR A 38 -5.35 -40.47 -11.00
C THR A 38 -5.64 -38.99 -11.21
N VAL A 39 -5.56 -38.50 -12.46
CA VAL A 39 -5.86 -37.10 -12.79
C VAL A 39 -7.35 -36.79 -12.58
N ASN A 40 -8.25 -37.68 -13.01
CA ASN A 40 -9.69 -37.53 -12.81
C ASN A 40 -10.11 -37.48 -11.35
N GLY A 41 -9.42 -38.22 -10.48
CA GLY A 41 -9.61 -38.14 -9.03
C GLY A 41 -9.32 -36.74 -8.48
N HIS A 42 -8.29 -36.07 -8.99
CA HIS A 42 -7.86 -34.74 -8.54
C HIS A 42 -8.55 -33.59 -9.26
N LEU A 43 -9.07 -33.79 -10.47
CA LEU A 43 -9.85 -32.79 -11.21
C LEU A 43 -11.16 -32.41 -10.51
N LYS A 44 -11.69 -33.28 -9.65
CA LYS A 44 -12.85 -32.97 -8.78
C LYS A 44 -12.49 -32.10 -7.58
N GLY A 45 -11.21 -32.04 -7.22
CA GLY A 45 -10.70 -31.19 -6.15
C GLY A 45 -10.13 -29.87 -6.67
N ASP A 46 -9.64 -29.07 -5.73
CA ASP A 46 -8.95 -27.80 -6.01
C ASP A 46 -7.43 -27.94 -5.92
N SER A 47 -6.94 -29.16 -5.72
CA SER A 47 -5.53 -29.43 -5.47
C SER A 47 -5.08 -30.74 -6.11
N ILE A 48 -3.92 -30.71 -6.76
CA ILE A 48 -3.32 -31.85 -7.43
C ILE A 48 -1.86 -32.03 -6.96
N PRO A 49 -1.40 -33.27 -6.70
CA PRO A 49 0.00 -33.53 -6.39
C PRO A 49 0.90 -33.15 -7.56
N HIS A 50 2.01 -32.48 -7.25
CA HIS A 50 3.01 -32.08 -8.22
C HIS A 50 3.55 -33.26 -9.04
N SER A 51 3.70 -34.45 -8.44
CA SER A 51 4.17 -35.64 -9.16
C SER A 51 3.27 -36.01 -10.34
N VAL A 52 1.95 -35.89 -10.16
CA VAL A 52 0.97 -36.19 -11.21
C VAL A 52 1.08 -35.18 -12.34
N LEU A 53 1.20 -33.88 -12.03
CA LEU A 53 1.42 -32.84 -13.04
C LEU A 53 2.74 -33.04 -13.79
N LEU A 54 3.80 -33.49 -13.11
CA LEU A 54 5.09 -33.77 -13.72
C LEU A 54 4.98 -34.93 -14.71
N ASP A 55 4.29 -36.01 -14.33
CA ASP A 55 4.07 -37.18 -15.19
C ASP A 55 3.22 -36.82 -16.42
N VAL A 56 2.17 -36.01 -16.24
CA VAL A 56 1.37 -35.46 -17.34
C VAL A 56 2.23 -34.59 -18.27
N SER A 57 3.08 -33.72 -17.71
CA SER A 57 3.95 -32.85 -18.50
C SER A 57 5.01 -33.64 -19.29
N ARG A 58 5.52 -34.74 -18.73
CA ARG A 58 6.46 -35.63 -19.41
C ARG A 58 5.76 -36.35 -20.55
N TRP A 59 4.58 -36.91 -20.30
CA TRP A 59 3.78 -37.55 -21.32
C TRP A 59 3.44 -36.60 -22.47
N ALA A 60 3.01 -35.38 -22.16
CA ALA A 60 2.66 -34.37 -23.17
C ALA A 60 3.85 -34.02 -24.08
N ARG A 61 5.07 -33.88 -23.54
CA ARG A 61 6.26 -33.60 -24.36
C ARG A 61 6.60 -34.72 -25.35
N GLU A 62 6.29 -35.95 -24.99
CA GLU A 62 6.63 -37.13 -25.81
C GLU A 62 5.51 -37.49 -26.79
N HIS A 63 4.25 -37.24 -26.43
CA HIS A 63 3.09 -37.80 -27.16
C HIS A 63 2.05 -36.78 -27.62
N ALA A 64 2.13 -35.48 -27.23
CA ALA A 64 1.12 -34.50 -27.60
C ALA A 64 1.02 -34.28 -29.12
N GLU A 65 2.17 -34.20 -29.82
CA GLU A 65 2.19 -34.01 -31.27
C GLU A 65 1.50 -35.18 -32.01
N ALA A 66 1.76 -36.42 -31.56
CA ALA A 66 1.16 -37.62 -32.14
C ALA A 66 -0.37 -37.68 -31.89
N ALA A 67 -0.84 -37.06 -30.82
CA ALA A 67 -2.26 -36.96 -30.49
C ALA A 67 -2.93 -35.71 -31.10
N GLY A 68 -2.19 -34.88 -31.85
CA GLY A 68 -2.71 -33.67 -32.51
C GLY A 68 -2.97 -32.51 -31.55
N LEU A 69 -2.36 -32.49 -30.37
CA LEU A 69 -2.43 -31.38 -29.42
C LEU A 69 -1.17 -30.51 -29.53
N ASP A 70 -1.32 -29.19 -29.30
CA ASP A 70 -0.19 -28.26 -29.32
C ASP A 70 0.72 -28.48 -28.09
N PRO A 71 2.00 -28.85 -28.25
CA PRO A 71 2.94 -29.00 -27.13
C PRO A 71 3.13 -27.72 -26.30
N HIS A 72 2.88 -26.54 -26.89
CA HIS A 72 3.10 -25.27 -26.22
C HIS A 72 2.13 -25.06 -25.04
N ASP A 73 0.88 -25.46 -25.18
CA ASP A 73 -0.16 -25.33 -24.16
C ASP A 73 0.17 -26.10 -22.87
N TYR A 74 0.98 -27.16 -22.99
CA TYR A 74 1.41 -27.99 -21.87
C TYR A 74 2.75 -27.57 -21.26
N THR A 75 3.46 -26.63 -21.88
CA THR A 75 4.68 -26.06 -21.33
C THR A 75 4.39 -25.27 -20.05
N MET A 76 3.21 -24.64 -19.97
CA MET A 76 2.75 -23.91 -18.79
C MET A 76 2.46 -24.82 -17.58
N LEU A 77 2.03 -26.07 -17.81
CA LEU A 77 1.86 -27.06 -16.73
C LEU A 77 3.20 -27.38 -16.04
N ALA A 78 4.29 -27.43 -16.81
CA ALA A 78 5.63 -27.64 -16.26
C ALA A 78 6.13 -26.42 -15.46
N LEU A 79 5.73 -25.21 -15.86
CA LEU A 79 6.03 -23.98 -15.11
C LEU A 79 5.27 -23.93 -13.78
N LEU A 80 3.99 -24.33 -13.78
CA LEU A 80 3.22 -24.43 -12.53
C LEU A 80 3.77 -25.49 -11.58
N ALA A 81 4.27 -26.60 -12.13
CA ALA A 81 4.96 -27.62 -11.35
C ALA A 81 6.23 -27.03 -10.68
N GLY A 82 7.02 -26.23 -11.41
CA GLY A 82 8.21 -25.57 -10.87
C GLY A 82 7.92 -24.48 -9.82
N THR A 83 6.76 -23.83 -9.86
CA THR A 83 6.39 -22.80 -8.87
C THR A 83 5.88 -23.45 -7.60
N ARG A 84 6.71 -23.48 -6.56
CA ARG A 84 6.27 -23.81 -5.19
C ARG A 84 5.24 -22.80 -4.70
N THR A 85 3.96 -23.06 -4.95
CA THR A 85 2.88 -22.35 -4.27
C THR A 85 2.77 -22.95 -2.87
N THR A 86 3.19 -22.23 -1.84
CA THR A 86 2.91 -22.63 -0.46
C THR A 86 1.38 -22.75 -0.32
N PRO A 87 0.83 -23.93 -0.02
CA PRO A 87 -0.63 -24.17 -0.05
C PRO A 87 -1.41 -23.36 1.01
N ASN A 88 -0.69 -22.59 1.83
CA ASN A 88 -1.23 -21.74 2.88
C ASN A 88 -0.57 -20.34 2.91
N ALA A 89 0.11 -19.94 1.83
CA ALA A 89 0.44 -18.54 1.67
C ALA A 89 -0.86 -17.84 1.30
N ASN A 90 -1.50 -17.20 2.30
CA ASN A 90 -2.51 -16.18 2.03
C ASN A 90 -1.89 -15.22 1.03
N PHE A 91 -2.24 -15.36 -0.26
CA PHE A 91 -1.91 -14.36 -1.25
C PHE A 91 -2.52 -13.08 -0.69
N VAL A 92 -1.66 -12.16 -0.26
CA VAL A 92 -2.11 -10.84 0.18
C VAL A 92 -2.69 -10.22 -1.06
N THR A 93 -4.01 -10.38 -1.25
CA THR A 93 -4.79 -9.68 -2.24
C THR A 93 -4.36 -8.24 -2.10
N THR A 94 -3.65 -7.75 -3.09
CA THR A 94 -3.15 -6.38 -3.09
C THR A 94 -4.35 -5.52 -3.42
N GLU A 95 -5.28 -5.42 -2.47
CA GLU A 95 -6.33 -4.42 -2.45
C GLU A 95 -5.66 -3.09 -2.82
N PRO A 96 -6.23 -2.32 -3.76
CA PRO A 96 -5.66 -1.05 -4.17
C PRO A 96 -5.43 -0.23 -2.91
N ARG A 97 -4.15 -0.02 -2.58
CA ARG A 97 -3.73 0.58 -1.32
C ARG A 97 -4.45 1.93 -1.19
N LYS A 98 -5.49 1.98 -0.35
CA LYS A 98 -6.29 3.19 -0.14
C LYS A 98 -5.32 4.30 0.23
N ALA A 99 -5.20 5.30 -0.66
CA ALA A 99 -4.27 6.40 -0.50
C ALA A 99 -4.39 6.95 0.92
N THR A 100 -3.31 6.81 1.68
CA THR A 100 -3.34 7.15 3.09
C THR A 100 -3.46 8.67 3.24
N LYS A 101 -3.98 9.16 4.36
CA LYS A 101 -4.07 10.61 4.62
C LYS A 101 -2.69 11.31 4.51
N SER A 102 -1.60 10.57 4.70
CA SER A 102 -0.22 11.05 4.46
C SER A 102 0.10 11.29 3.00
N ASP A 103 -0.38 10.43 2.09
CA ASP A 103 -0.07 10.55 0.65
C ASP A 103 -0.72 11.81 0.08
N ARG A 104 -1.98 12.08 0.46
CA ARG A 104 -2.68 13.31 0.05
C ARG A 104 -1.97 14.58 0.50
N ARG A 105 -1.38 14.57 1.71
CA ARG A 105 -0.59 15.70 2.24
C ARG A 105 0.73 15.88 1.52
N ALA A 106 1.39 14.78 1.15
CA ALA A 106 2.62 14.84 0.36
C ALA A 106 2.37 15.41 -1.03
N VAL A 107 1.28 14.96 -1.68
CA VAL A 107 0.88 15.46 -3.00
C VAL A 107 0.54 16.95 -2.94
N THR A 108 -0.24 17.39 -1.95
CA THR A 108 -0.56 18.82 -1.81
C THR A 108 0.68 19.68 -1.52
N ALA A 109 1.63 19.19 -0.72
CA ALA A 109 2.90 19.88 -0.50
C ALA A 109 3.71 20.02 -1.80
N LEU A 110 3.79 18.95 -2.60
CA LEU A 110 4.49 18.97 -3.88
C LEU A 110 3.85 19.96 -4.85
N VAL A 111 2.52 19.95 -4.96
CA VAL A 111 1.78 20.89 -5.82
C VAL A 111 2.04 22.34 -5.39
N ASN A 112 2.02 22.63 -4.09
CA ASN A 112 2.31 23.96 -3.58
C ASN A 112 3.75 24.40 -3.88
N ALA A 113 4.72 23.49 -3.76
CA ALA A 113 6.12 23.78 -4.08
C ALA A 113 6.31 24.11 -5.56
N VAL A 114 5.69 23.33 -6.47
CA VAL A 114 5.74 23.59 -7.91
C VAL A 114 5.12 24.95 -8.25
N PHE A 115 3.97 25.27 -7.64
CA PHE A 115 3.29 26.54 -7.88
C PHE A 115 4.10 27.74 -7.35
N SER A 116 4.80 27.58 -6.23
CA SER A 116 5.71 28.59 -5.67
C SER A 116 6.89 28.88 -6.61
N VAL A 117 7.55 27.84 -7.13
CA VAL A 117 8.68 27.98 -8.07
C VAL A 117 8.23 28.64 -9.37
N ALA A 118 7.11 28.18 -9.95
CA ALA A 118 6.57 28.75 -11.17
C ALA A 118 6.11 30.21 -11.00
N GLY A 119 5.44 30.51 -9.88
CA GLY A 119 5.00 31.86 -9.54
C GLY A 119 6.16 32.83 -9.37
N ALA A 120 7.19 32.44 -8.62
CA ALA A 120 8.38 33.27 -8.40
C ALA A 120 9.19 33.49 -9.69
N GLY A 121 9.36 32.46 -10.51
CA GLY A 121 10.04 32.58 -11.80
C GLY A 121 9.30 33.49 -12.78
N THR A 122 7.97 33.36 -12.86
CA THR A 122 7.12 34.20 -13.71
C THR A 122 7.11 35.66 -13.23
N ALA A 123 7.06 35.88 -11.91
CA ALA A 123 7.16 37.21 -11.33
C ALA A 123 8.53 37.86 -11.59
N GLY A 124 9.62 37.10 -11.45
CA GLY A 124 10.97 37.57 -11.76
C GLY A 124 11.14 37.93 -13.24
N TRP A 125 10.61 37.11 -14.14
CA TRP A 125 10.58 37.40 -15.58
C TRP A 125 9.76 38.66 -15.89
N TRP A 126 8.60 38.82 -15.27
CA TRP A 126 7.73 39.98 -15.48
C TRP A 126 8.40 41.28 -14.98
N ALA A 127 9.04 41.24 -13.81
CA ALA A 127 9.79 42.37 -13.27
C ALA A 127 11.02 42.74 -14.13
N ALA A 128 11.71 41.76 -14.70
CA ALA A 128 12.82 42.02 -15.62
C ALA A 128 12.32 42.64 -16.94
N ARG A 129 11.17 42.17 -17.44
CA ARG A 129 10.55 42.69 -18.66
C ARG A 129 10.11 44.14 -18.52
N SER A 130 9.58 44.55 -17.36
CA SER A 130 9.17 45.93 -17.12
C SER A 130 10.36 46.91 -17.02
N SER A 131 11.58 46.41 -16.78
CA SER A 131 12.82 47.20 -16.75
C SER A 131 13.42 47.46 -18.14
N GLY A 132 12.85 46.88 -19.21
CA GLY A 132 13.32 47.07 -20.58
C GLY A 132 14.60 46.29 -20.93
N TRP A 133 14.93 45.26 -20.16
CA TRP A 133 16.11 44.42 -20.41
C TRP A 133 15.88 43.49 -21.60
N THR A 134 16.97 43.00 -22.22
CA THR A 134 16.86 42.03 -23.32
C THR A 134 16.17 40.75 -22.86
N ASN A 135 15.48 40.07 -23.78
CA ASN A 135 14.72 38.86 -23.47
C ASN A 135 15.60 37.76 -22.84
N GLU A 136 16.87 37.67 -23.25
CA GLU A 136 17.86 36.74 -22.72
C GLU A 136 18.08 36.96 -21.22
N VAL A 137 18.30 38.21 -20.81
CA VAL A 137 18.54 38.57 -19.41
C VAL A 137 17.26 38.37 -18.58
N CYS A 138 16.09 38.66 -19.14
CA CYS A 138 14.81 38.42 -18.45
C CYS A 138 14.61 36.92 -18.12
N VAL A 139 14.95 36.03 -19.04
CA VAL A 139 14.84 34.58 -18.83
C VAL A 139 15.87 34.10 -17.81
N LEU A 140 17.11 34.60 -17.86
CA LEU A 140 18.16 34.24 -16.89
C LEU A 140 17.77 34.61 -15.46
N ILE A 141 17.17 35.79 -15.24
CA ILE A 141 16.72 36.22 -13.90
C ILE A 141 15.55 35.37 -13.41
N GLY A 142 14.55 35.13 -14.27
CA GLY A 142 13.42 34.27 -13.92
C GLY A 142 13.87 32.86 -13.52
N LEU A 143 14.82 32.29 -14.26
CA LEU A 143 15.42 30.98 -13.96
C LEU A 143 16.23 30.99 -12.67
N LEU A 144 17.01 32.05 -12.42
CA LEU A 144 17.79 32.21 -11.18
C LEU A 144 16.87 32.29 -9.95
N VAL A 145 15.80 33.09 -10.02
CA VAL A 145 14.82 33.22 -8.94
C VAL A 145 14.12 31.88 -8.69
N ALA A 146 13.68 31.20 -9.75
CA ALA A 146 13.08 29.87 -9.65
C ALA A 146 14.03 28.84 -9.01
N ALA A 147 15.32 28.87 -9.36
CA ALA A 147 16.33 27.99 -8.80
C ALA A 147 16.54 28.22 -7.29
N ILE A 148 16.64 29.49 -6.85
CA ILE A 148 16.78 29.83 -5.42
C ILE A 148 15.58 29.33 -4.61
N VAL A 149 14.36 29.53 -5.12
CA VAL A 149 13.12 29.05 -4.48
C VAL A 149 13.09 27.53 -4.41
N ALA A 150 13.44 26.84 -5.50
CA ALA A 150 13.49 25.38 -5.53
C ALA A 150 14.50 24.81 -4.52
N ILE A 151 15.67 25.43 -4.38
CA ILE A 151 16.68 25.01 -3.38
C ILE A 151 16.15 25.23 -1.96
N THR A 152 15.49 26.37 -1.71
CA THR A 152 14.93 26.68 -0.39
C THR A 152 13.85 25.68 0.03
N GLU A 153 12.93 25.34 -0.89
CA GLU A 153 11.91 24.32 -0.67
C GLU A 153 12.51 22.92 -0.48
N ALA A 154 13.56 22.57 -1.23
CA ALA A 154 14.25 21.29 -1.07
C ALA A 154 14.88 21.15 0.33
N ILE A 155 15.54 22.19 0.82
CA ILE A 155 16.11 22.22 2.18
C ILE A 155 15.00 22.08 3.22
N LEU A 156 13.90 22.81 3.05
CA LEU A 156 12.75 22.75 3.97
C LEU A 156 12.13 21.35 4.00
N PHE A 157 12.02 20.69 2.84
CA PHE A 157 11.54 19.32 2.72
C PHE A 157 12.47 18.32 3.42
N ILE A 158 13.78 18.45 3.26
CA ILE A 158 14.78 17.60 3.94
C ILE A 158 14.66 17.75 5.46
N ILE A 159 14.55 18.97 5.98
CA ILE A 159 14.37 19.22 7.42
C ILE A 159 13.08 18.57 7.93
N TRP A 160 12.00 18.67 7.16
CA TRP A 160 10.72 18.08 7.50
C TRP A 160 10.76 16.54 7.49
N GLN A 161 11.42 15.92 6.51
CA GLN A 161 11.64 14.47 6.50
C GLN A 161 12.38 14.02 7.76
N ARG A 162 13.50 14.69 8.10
CA ARG A 162 14.29 14.34 9.30
C ARG A 162 13.46 14.38 10.59
N ARG A 163 12.53 15.33 10.73
CA ARG A 163 11.63 15.41 11.90
C ARG A 163 10.59 14.29 11.94
N LYS A 164 10.19 13.73 10.80
CA LYS A 164 9.21 12.64 10.75
C LYS A 164 9.80 11.30 11.15
N ASP A 165 11.08 11.09 10.88
CA ASP A 165 11.78 9.86 11.25
C ASP A 165 12.09 9.82 12.75
N THR A 166 12.11 10.97 13.42
CA THR A 166 12.18 11.07 14.87
C THR A 166 10.81 10.81 15.52
N LYS A 167 10.23 9.62 15.32
CA LYS A 167 9.06 9.22 16.11
C LYS A 167 9.48 9.11 17.59
N PRO A 168 8.85 9.84 18.52
CA PRO A 168 9.12 9.63 19.93
C PRO A 168 8.68 8.21 20.29
N ARG A 169 9.64 7.39 20.72
CA ARG A 169 9.47 5.99 21.18
C ARG A 169 8.76 5.95 22.54
N THR A 170 7.70 6.73 22.70
CA THR A 170 7.09 7.03 24.02
C THR A 170 5.63 6.66 24.02
N ARG A 171 5.30 5.36 23.85
CA ARG A 171 4.01 4.79 24.31
C ARG A 171 4.15 3.31 24.68
N LEU A 172 5.09 2.97 25.55
CA LEU A 172 5.12 1.63 26.16
C LEU A 172 5.20 1.62 27.69
N VAL A 173 5.08 2.77 28.37
CA VAL A 173 5.13 2.83 29.84
C VAL A 173 3.77 3.12 30.50
N LYS A 174 2.71 3.45 29.74
CA LYS A 174 1.40 3.79 30.32
C LYS A 174 0.39 2.62 30.31
N ARG A 175 0.80 1.45 30.79
CA ARG A 175 -0.11 0.29 30.95
C ARG A 175 0.18 -0.61 32.16
N ILE A 176 0.82 -0.10 33.22
CA ILE A 176 1.00 -0.84 34.48
C ILE A 176 0.17 -0.24 35.64
N ILE A 177 -0.54 0.88 35.44
CA ILE A 177 -1.41 1.47 36.48
C ILE A 177 -2.84 1.55 35.94
N ALA A 178 -3.46 0.38 35.73
CA ALA A 178 -4.90 0.26 35.49
C ALA A 178 -5.39 -1.16 35.84
N THR A 179 -4.95 -1.69 36.98
CA THR A 179 -5.57 -2.84 37.63
C THR A 179 -5.47 -2.64 39.13
N ALA A 180 -6.31 -1.75 39.66
CA ALA A 180 -6.72 -1.81 41.05
C ALA A 180 -8.11 -2.49 41.05
N PRO A 181 -8.29 -3.62 41.75
CA PRO A 181 -9.59 -4.28 41.87
C PRO A 181 -10.51 -3.42 42.74
N VAL A 182 -11.69 -3.10 42.21
CA VAL A 182 -12.79 -2.51 42.98
C VAL A 182 -13.63 -3.66 43.52
N ASP A 183 -13.69 -3.75 44.84
CA ASP A 183 -14.45 -4.73 45.59
C ASP A 183 -15.95 -4.65 45.30
N ALA A 184 -16.57 -5.83 45.34
CA ALA A 184 -17.97 -6.08 45.14
C ALA A 184 -18.83 -5.61 46.33
N SER A 185 -19.91 -4.87 46.04
CA SER A 185 -21.15 -4.73 46.85
C SER A 185 -22.21 -4.10 45.94
N SER A 186 -23.15 -4.88 45.42
CA SER A 186 -24.50 -5.15 45.97
C SER A 186 -25.49 -3.98 45.82
N ASP A 187 -26.58 -4.31 45.12
CA ASP A 187 -27.95 -3.78 45.17
C ASP A 187 -28.43 -2.58 44.33
N ALA A 188 -29.21 -2.99 43.32
CA ALA A 188 -30.58 -2.56 42.97
C ALA A 188 -30.81 -1.35 42.04
N PRO A 189 -31.76 -1.49 41.07
CA PRO A 189 -32.11 -0.46 40.11
C PRO A 189 -33.26 0.42 40.62
N THR A 190 -33.23 1.72 40.33
CA THR A 190 -34.45 2.53 40.37
C THR A 190 -34.49 3.45 39.15
N ALA A 191 -35.53 3.24 38.37
CA ALA A 191 -35.90 4.02 37.21
C ALA A 191 -36.40 5.41 37.62
N VAL A 192 -35.94 6.44 36.91
CA VAL A 192 -36.69 7.68 36.71
C VAL A 192 -36.52 8.08 35.23
N VAL A 193 -37.65 8.21 34.55
CA VAL A 193 -37.84 8.59 33.14
C VAL A 193 -38.11 10.12 33.10
N PRO A 194 -38.42 10.74 31.94
CA PRO A 194 -37.55 11.43 30.98
C PRO A 194 -37.73 12.97 30.98
N SER A 195 -36.90 13.73 30.26
CA SER A 195 -37.35 14.81 29.35
C SER A 195 -36.22 15.67 28.76
N ALA A 196 -36.51 16.16 27.55
CA ALA A 196 -35.94 17.31 26.82
C ALA A 196 -34.56 17.11 26.15
N LEU A 197 -34.50 16.98 24.82
CA LEU A 197 -34.48 18.06 23.80
C LEU A 197 -33.20 18.91 23.84
N THR A 198 -32.25 18.60 22.95
CA THR A 198 -31.46 19.53 22.08
C THR A 198 -30.45 18.67 21.28
N GLU A 199 -30.60 18.50 19.97
CA GLU A 199 -30.15 19.39 18.89
C GLU A 199 -28.66 19.79 18.93
N ASP A 200 -28.00 19.45 17.82
CA ASP A 200 -26.94 20.18 17.12
C ASP A 200 -25.55 20.30 17.77
N ALA A 201 -24.51 19.72 17.14
CA ALA A 201 -23.80 20.22 15.97
C ALA A 201 -22.96 21.48 16.28
N SER A 202 -21.72 21.48 15.75
CA SER A 202 -20.76 22.59 15.70
C SER A 202 -19.99 22.96 16.99
N THR A 203 -18.92 22.21 17.29
CA THR A 203 -17.80 22.77 18.08
C THR A 203 -16.84 23.52 17.16
N LEU A 204 -17.25 24.76 16.86
CA LEU A 204 -16.41 25.87 16.41
C LEU A 204 -15.19 26.01 17.34
N ARG A 205 -14.00 25.64 16.84
CA ARG A 205 -12.73 26.06 17.44
C ARG A 205 -12.57 27.56 17.26
N GLN A 206 -13.01 28.31 18.26
CA GLN A 206 -12.74 29.73 18.40
C GLN A 206 -11.23 29.98 18.44
N ARG A 207 -10.78 30.74 17.44
CA ARG A 207 -9.46 31.34 17.32
C ARG A 207 -9.38 32.49 18.33
N LYS A 208 -8.66 32.29 19.43
CA LYS A 208 -8.32 33.34 20.39
C LYS A 208 -7.21 34.20 19.79
N THR A 209 -7.54 35.40 19.32
CA THR A 209 -6.56 36.45 19.00
C THR A 209 -6.15 37.16 20.29
N PRO A 210 -4.85 37.34 20.57
CA PRO A 210 -4.41 38.24 21.63
C PRO A 210 -4.57 39.69 21.15
N LEU A 211 -5.34 40.46 21.91
CA LEU A 211 -5.40 41.92 21.85
C LEU A 211 -4.09 42.46 22.40
N ASP A 212 -3.37 43.20 21.57
CA ASP A 212 -2.16 43.92 21.93
C ASP A 212 -2.59 45.24 22.58
N HIS A 213 -2.31 45.41 23.86
CA HIS A 213 -2.56 46.64 24.61
C HIS A 213 -1.37 47.58 24.41
N THR A 214 -1.46 48.49 23.44
CA THR A 214 -0.55 49.63 23.37
C THR A 214 -0.97 50.64 24.44
N ASN A 215 -0.30 50.57 25.59
CA ASN A 215 -0.40 51.57 26.65
C ASN A 215 0.48 52.77 26.25
N THR A 216 -0.13 53.79 25.64
CA THR A 216 0.44 55.13 25.49
C THR A 216 -0.20 56.02 26.55
N ASP A 217 0.35 55.99 27.76
CA ASP A 217 0.11 57.04 28.74
C ASP A 217 1.12 58.17 28.45
N GLY A 218 0.58 59.25 27.90
CA GLY A 218 1.24 60.55 27.90
C GLY A 218 1.09 61.17 29.27
N ASP A 219 2.21 61.30 29.98
CA ASP A 219 2.30 62.21 31.12
C ASP A 219 2.71 63.59 30.60
N GLU A 220 1.68 64.40 30.46
CA GLU A 220 1.70 65.84 30.31
C GLU A 220 1.76 66.44 31.72
N SER A 221 2.89 67.00 32.13
CA SER A 221 3.10 67.89 33.29
C SER A 221 4.56 68.33 33.29
N ALA A 222 4.97 69.56 33.53
CA ALA A 222 4.36 70.87 33.69
C ALA A 222 5.54 71.86 33.73
N LEU A 223 5.32 73.08 33.24
CA LEU A 223 5.94 74.36 33.67
C LEU A 223 7.49 74.48 33.68
#